data_AF-A0A6N4VAM8-F1
#
_entry.id   AF-A0A6N4VAM8-F1
#
_cell.length_a   1.000
_cell.length_b   1.000
_cell.length_c   1.000
_cell.angle_alpha   90.00
_cell.angle_beta   90.00
_cell.angle_gamma   90.00
#
_symmetry.space_group_name_H-M   'P 1'
#
loop_
_entity.id
_entity.type
_entity.pdbx_description
1 polymer ?
#
loop_
_entity_poly.entity_id
_entity_poly.type
_entity_poly.pdbx_seq_one_letter_code
_entity_poly.pdbx_strand_id
1 'polypeptide(L)'
;MVGSDATSRDGGLDAGRLVADRLVADRLDAEHADVIIIGAGISGIDAAYRIREKNPDLTYLILERRERLGGTWDLFQYPGIRSDSDIFTLSFPWEPWKREEMIADGGQIWQYLADTAHKHGIDDHIRFNTLVQSADWDWTTHTWTLRADRGGTTTV
;
A
#
# COMPACT_ATOMS: atom_id res chain seq x y z
N MET A 1 -22.31 -0.56 69.28
CA MET A 1 -21.16 -1.36 68.81
C MET A 1 -21.46 -1.73 67.38
N VAL A 2 -20.66 -1.20 66.42
CA VAL A 2 -20.65 -1.45 64.95
C VAL A 2 -21.92 -0.97 64.20
N GLY A 3 -21.92 -0.07 63.20
CA GLY A 3 -20.96 0.27 62.13
C GLY A 3 -21.60 -0.16 60.80
N SER A 4 -22.08 0.78 59.96
CA SER A 4 -21.55 1.13 58.61
C SER A 4 -21.64 -0.01 57.56
N ASP A 5 -21.97 0.14 56.29
CA ASP A 5 -22.01 1.30 55.41
C ASP A 5 -22.74 0.90 54.12
N ALA A 6 -23.26 1.89 53.40
CA ALA A 6 -23.67 1.73 52.01
C ALA A 6 -22.43 1.75 51.10
N THR A 7 -22.41 0.97 50.03
CA THR A 7 -21.64 1.36 48.84
C THR A 7 -22.27 0.80 47.58
N SER A 8 -22.69 1.75 46.76
CA SER A 8 -23.16 1.63 45.40
C SER A 8 -22.13 0.93 44.52
N ARG A 9 -22.60 0.06 43.63
CA ARG A 9 -21.86 -0.39 42.46
C ARG A 9 -22.24 0.54 41.30
N ASP A 10 -21.51 1.64 41.16
CA ASP A 10 -21.54 2.41 39.92
C ASP A 10 -20.67 1.71 38.88
N GLY A 11 -21.34 1.06 37.92
CA GLY A 11 -20.76 0.47 36.72
C GLY A 11 -20.42 1.55 35.68
N GLY A 12 -19.59 2.52 36.06
CA GLY A 12 -19.00 3.47 35.12
C GLY A 12 -17.99 2.75 34.24
N LEU A 13 -18.36 2.48 32.99
CA LEU A 13 -17.42 2.05 31.96
C LEU A 13 -16.36 3.15 31.82
N ASP A 14 -15.13 2.85 32.23
CA ASP A 14 -14.00 3.76 32.18
C ASP A 14 -13.60 4.03 30.72
N ALA A 15 -14.09 5.15 30.20
CA ALA A 15 -13.78 5.62 28.85
C ALA A 15 -12.26 5.83 28.63
N GLY A 16 -11.49 6.11 29.69
CA GLY A 16 -10.04 6.28 29.60
C GLY A 16 -9.33 4.96 29.26
N ARG A 17 -9.81 3.85 29.82
CA ARG A 17 -9.30 2.51 29.54
C ARG A 17 -9.68 2.03 28.13
N LEU A 18 -10.90 2.33 27.66
CA LEU A 18 -11.32 2.00 26.28
C LEU A 18 -10.51 2.77 25.21
N VAL A 19 -10.15 4.03 25.47
CA VAL A 19 -9.30 4.81 24.56
C VAL A 19 -7.85 4.30 24.59
N ALA A 20 -7.32 3.98 25.77
CA ALA A 20 -5.98 3.40 25.89
C ALA A 20 -5.88 2.01 25.24
N ASP A 21 -6.87 1.13 25.44
CA ASP A 21 -6.92 -0.20 24.84
C ASP A 21 -7.01 -0.10 23.30
N ARG A 22 -7.74 0.89 22.77
CA ARG A 22 -7.83 1.16 21.33
C ARG A 22 -6.53 1.73 20.75
N LEU A 23 -5.83 2.61 21.48
CA LEU A 23 -4.51 3.13 21.07
C LEU A 23 -3.41 2.06 21.13
N VAL A 24 -3.51 1.13 22.07
CA VAL A 24 -2.61 -0.02 22.19
C VAL A 24 -2.90 -1.04 21.08
N ALA A 25 -4.16 -1.30 20.75
CA ALA A 25 -4.54 -2.13 19.60
C ALA A 25 -4.10 -1.52 18.26
N ASP A 26 -4.32 -0.21 18.04
CA ASP A 26 -3.81 0.51 16.84
C ASP A 26 -2.28 0.40 16.69
N ARG A 27 -1.54 0.33 17.81
CA ARG A 27 -0.08 0.18 17.80
C ARG A 27 0.42 -1.25 17.60
N LEU A 28 -0.43 -2.26 17.79
CA LEU A 28 -0.02 -3.67 17.65
C LEU A 28 -0.05 -4.15 16.19
N ASP A 29 -0.67 -3.39 15.29
CA ASP A 29 -0.77 -3.69 13.85
C ASP A 29 0.08 -2.77 12.95
N ALA A 30 0.94 -1.92 13.53
CA ALA A 30 1.72 -0.94 12.78
C ALA A 30 2.90 -1.57 12.02
N GLU A 31 2.73 -1.76 10.70
CA GLU A 31 3.78 -2.21 9.79
C GLU A 31 4.74 -1.04 9.48
N HIS A 32 6.04 -1.23 9.71
CA HIS A 32 7.07 -0.23 9.43
C HIS A 32 7.90 -0.62 8.21
N ALA A 33 8.20 0.35 7.35
CA ALA A 33 9.13 0.21 6.23
C ALA A 33 9.94 1.51 6.06
N ASP A 34 11.15 1.41 5.52
CA ASP A 34 11.97 2.59 5.25
C ASP A 34 11.36 3.46 4.14
N VAL A 35 10.68 2.83 3.17
CA VAL A 35 9.96 3.51 2.09
C VAL A 35 8.57 2.93 1.89
N ILE A 36 7.54 3.79 1.85
CA ILE A 36 6.19 3.39 1.46
C ILE A 36 5.84 4.01 0.10
N ILE A 37 5.44 3.15 -0.84
CA ILE A 37 4.99 3.53 -2.18
C ILE A 37 3.47 3.41 -2.23
N ILE A 38 2.78 4.45 -2.68
CA ILE A 38 1.31 4.43 -2.81
C ILE A 38 0.96 4.17 -4.29
N GLY A 39 0.39 3.00 -4.55
CA GLY A 39 -0.08 2.54 -5.86
C GLY A 39 0.87 1.58 -6.57
N ALA A 40 0.35 0.44 -7.03
CA ALA A 40 1.05 -0.59 -7.78
C ALA A 40 0.83 -0.45 -9.31
N GLY A 41 0.93 0.79 -9.80
CA GLY A 41 0.97 1.08 -11.24
C GLY A 41 2.40 1.04 -11.81
N ILE A 42 2.56 1.47 -13.07
CA ILE A 42 3.87 1.52 -13.73
C ILE A 42 4.93 2.29 -12.91
N SER A 43 4.56 3.44 -12.34
CA SER A 43 5.47 4.25 -11.51
C SER A 43 5.83 3.57 -10.20
N GLY A 44 4.88 2.88 -9.56
CA GLY A 44 5.14 2.17 -8.29
C GLY A 44 6.07 0.98 -8.46
N ILE A 45 5.89 0.25 -9.57
CA ILE A 45 6.78 -0.87 -9.95
C ILE A 45 8.19 -0.36 -10.26
N ASP A 46 8.34 0.73 -11.03
CA ASP A 46 9.67 1.33 -11.27
C ASP A 46 10.32 1.81 -9.98
N ALA A 47 9.59 2.51 -9.12
CA ALA A 47 10.12 2.98 -7.84
C ALA A 47 10.65 1.82 -6.98
N ALA A 48 9.88 0.73 -6.86
CA ALA A 48 10.29 -0.47 -6.13
C ALA A 48 11.56 -1.12 -6.72
N TYR A 49 11.61 -1.25 -8.05
CA TYR A 49 12.80 -1.77 -8.73
C TYR A 49 14.03 -0.90 -8.43
N ARG A 50 13.90 0.43 -8.54
CA ARG A 50 15.00 1.37 -8.34
C ARG A 50 15.48 1.43 -6.90
N ILE A 51 14.58 1.34 -5.92
CA ILE A 51 14.97 1.26 -4.49
C ILE A 51 15.81 0.01 -4.28
N ARG A 52 15.35 -1.15 -4.73
CA ARG A 52 16.10 -2.40 -4.58
C ARG A 52 17.44 -2.38 -5.33
N GLU A 53 17.47 -1.80 -6.53
CA GLU A 53 18.68 -1.67 -7.35
C GLU A 53 19.76 -0.80 -6.69
N LYS A 54 19.37 0.34 -6.12
CA LYS A 54 20.31 1.34 -5.59
C LYS A 54 20.55 1.25 -4.09
N ASN A 55 19.59 0.71 -3.36
CA ASN A 55 19.54 0.69 -1.89
C ASN A 55 18.99 -0.66 -1.41
N PRO A 56 19.70 -1.78 -1.66
CA PRO A 56 19.20 -3.12 -1.38
C PRO A 56 18.93 -3.42 0.10
N ASP A 57 19.53 -2.62 1.00
CA ASP A 57 19.35 -2.76 2.44
C ASP A 57 18.08 -2.06 2.96
N LEU A 58 17.43 -1.22 2.15
CA LEU A 58 16.18 -0.56 2.53
C LEU A 58 14.99 -1.49 2.34
N THR A 59 14.13 -1.53 3.34
CA THR A 59 12.81 -2.15 3.25
C THR A 59 11.84 -1.22 2.53
N TYR A 60 10.94 -1.80 1.74
CA TYR A 60 9.83 -1.04 1.16
C TYR A 60 8.52 -1.83 1.16
N LEU A 61 7.43 -1.07 1.15
CA LEU A 61 6.06 -1.57 1.06
C LEU A 61 5.30 -0.80 -0.02
N ILE A 62 4.51 -1.51 -0.83
CA ILE A 62 3.61 -0.89 -1.80
C ILE A 62 2.17 -1.05 -1.31
N LEU A 63 1.44 0.05 -1.15
CA LEU A 63 0.03 0.04 -0.78
C LEU A 63 -0.82 0.26 -2.03
N GLU A 64 -1.62 -0.75 -2.42
CA GLU A 64 -2.49 -0.70 -3.59
C GLU A 64 -3.94 -0.86 -3.16
N ARG A 65 -4.79 0.10 -3.55
CA ARG A 65 -6.22 0.12 -3.18
C ARG A 65 -7.02 -0.99 -3.86
N ARG A 66 -6.56 -1.51 -5.00
CA ARG A 66 -7.25 -2.51 -5.81
C ARG A 66 -6.81 -3.92 -5.44
N GLU A 67 -7.54 -4.91 -5.94
CA GLU A 67 -7.25 -6.34 -5.72
C GLU A 67 -6.03 -6.85 -6.51
N ARG A 68 -5.57 -6.08 -7.50
CA ARG A 68 -4.44 -6.42 -8.35
C ARG A 68 -3.64 -5.18 -8.75
N LEU A 69 -2.43 -5.42 -9.24
CA LEU A 69 -1.54 -4.38 -9.75
C LEU A 69 -1.99 -3.88 -11.13
N GLY A 70 -1.34 -2.82 -11.62
CA GLY A 70 -1.48 -2.34 -13.00
C GLY A 70 -1.90 -0.87 -13.08
N GLY A 71 -2.34 -0.27 -11.97
CA GLY A 71 -2.78 1.12 -11.92
C GLY A 71 -3.87 1.40 -12.95
N THR A 72 -3.63 2.36 -13.84
CA THR A 72 -4.53 2.72 -14.95
C THR A 72 -4.93 1.50 -15.81
N TRP A 73 -4.01 0.57 -16.04
CA TRP A 73 -4.23 -0.60 -16.91
C TRP A 73 -5.08 -1.70 -16.26
N ASP A 74 -5.20 -1.69 -14.94
CA ASP A 74 -6.20 -2.49 -14.25
C ASP A 74 -7.52 -1.71 -14.03
N LEU A 75 -7.44 -0.39 -13.82
CA LEU A 75 -8.61 0.46 -13.57
C LEU A 75 -9.54 0.55 -14.78
N PHE A 76 -9.00 0.73 -15.98
CA PHE A 76 -9.79 0.89 -17.19
C PHE A 76 -9.73 -0.37 -18.06
N GLN A 77 -10.88 -1.03 -18.21
CA GLN A 77 -11.00 -2.31 -18.93
C GLN A 77 -12.10 -2.26 -20.01
N TYR A 78 -12.19 -1.15 -20.75
CA TYR A 78 -13.15 -1.03 -21.86
C TYR A 78 -12.57 -1.58 -23.18
N PRO A 79 -13.41 -2.06 -24.11
CA PRO A 79 -12.95 -2.58 -25.39
C PRO A 79 -12.13 -1.56 -26.19
N GLY A 80 -10.94 -1.97 -26.64
CA GLY A 80 -10.05 -1.13 -27.47
C GLY A 80 -9.13 -0.19 -26.69
N ILE A 81 -9.07 -0.27 -25.36
CA ILE A 81 -8.07 0.46 -24.57
C ILE A 81 -6.65 0.07 -24.99
N ARG A 82 -5.80 1.07 -25.19
CA ARG A 82 -4.40 0.94 -25.62
C ARG A 82 -3.61 2.17 -25.21
N SER A 83 -2.29 2.09 -25.25
CA SER A 83 -1.44 3.29 -25.14
C SER A 83 -1.55 4.15 -26.40
N ASP A 84 -1.44 5.47 -26.23
CA ASP A 84 -1.21 6.43 -27.29
C ASP A 84 0.28 6.58 -27.64
N SER A 85 1.16 6.11 -26.75
CA SER A 85 2.60 6.06 -26.91
C SER A 85 3.02 4.69 -27.46
N ASP A 86 4.16 4.64 -28.15
CA ASP A 86 4.75 3.36 -28.48
C ASP A 86 5.20 2.63 -27.20
N ILE A 87 5.07 1.31 -27.18
CA ILE A 87 5.38 0.53 -25.99
C ILE A 87 6.88 0.53 -25.66
N PHE A 88 7.75 0.82 -26.64
CA PHE A 88 9.19 0.89 -26.40
C PHE A 88 9.58 2.14 -25.60
N THR A 89 8.83 3.24 -25.73
CA THR A 89 8.99 4.43 -24.87
C THR A 89 8.24 4.33 -23.55
N LEU A 90 7.12 3.60 -23.50
CA LEU A 90 6.37 3.38 -22.26
C LEU A 90 7.03 2.33 -21.34
N SER A 91 7.67 1.30 -21.91
CA SER A 91 8.29 0.21 -21.15
C SER A 91 9.49 0.68 -20.31
N PHE A 92 9.89 -0.16 -19.36
CA PHE A 92 11.01 0.14 -18.50
C PHE A 92 12.33 -0.05 -19.26
N PRO A 93 13.26 0.91 -19.23
CA PRO A 93 14.56 0.73 -19.88
C PRO A 93 15.36 -0.48 -19.37
N TRP A 94 15.10 -0.90 -18.12
CA TRP A 94 15.73 -2.04 -17.46
C TRP A 94 14.94 -3.36 -17.62
N GLU A 95 13.71 -3.31 -18.14
CA GLU A 95 12.93 -4.48 -18.55
C GLU A 95 12.28 -4.19 -19.91
N PRO A 96 13.03 -4.22 -21.01
CA PRO A 96 12.51 -3.80 -22.31
C PRO A 96 11.36 -4.69 -22.80
N TRP A 97 10.40 -4.07 -23.50
CA TRP A 97 9.36 -4.80 -24.23
C TRP A 97 9.98 -5.72 -25.29
N LYS A 98 9.53 -6.99 -25.32
CA LYS A 98 10.12 -8.04 -26.18
C LYS A 98 9.25 -8.45 -27.36
N ARG A 99 8.01 -7.97 -27.45
CA ARG A 99 7.11 -8.33 -28.54
C ARG A 99 7.26 -7.34 -29.71
N GLU A 100 6.76 -7.74 -30.86
CA GLU A 100 6.93 -6.97 -32.10
C GLU A 100 5.97 -5.79 -32.21
N GLU A 101 4.84 -5.83 -31.49
CA GLU A 101 3.82 -4.79 -31.59
C GLU A 101 4.30 -3.47 -31.00
N MET A 102 4.20 -2.39 -31.79
CA MET A 102 4.55 -1.04 -31.36
C MET A 102 3.51 -0.41 -30.43
N ILE A 103 2.23 -0.69 -30.67
CA ILE A 103 1.11 -0.17 -29.86
C ILE A 103 0.49 -1.35 -29.12
N ALA A 104 0.72 -1.40 -27.81
CA ALA A 104 0.19 -2.44 -26.95
C ALA A 104 -1.23 -2.08 -26.46
N ASP A 105 -2.11 -3.07 -26.45
CA ASP A 105 -3.42 -2.95 -25.80
C ASP A 105 -3.30 -2.99 -24.27
N GLY A 106 -4.36 -2.61 -23.56
CA GLY A 106 -4.32 -2.54 -22.10
C GLY A 106 -4.06 -3.87 -21.40
N GLY A 107 -4.54 -4.98 -21.96
CA GLY A 107 -4.29 -6.31 -21.41
C GLY A 107 -2.82 -6.72 -21.58
N GLN A 108 -2.24 -6.40 -22.73
CA GLN A 108 -0.83 -6.59 -23.02
C GLN A 108 0.07 -5.76 -22.08
N ILE A 109 -0.29 -4.51 -21.80
CA ILE A 109 0.46 -3.66 -20.87
C ILE A 109 0.32 -4.16 -19.44
N TRP A 110 -0.88 -4.54 -19.02
CA TRP A 110 -1.11 -5.14 -17.70
C TRP A 110 -0.26 -6.41 -17.51
N GLN A 111 -0.26 -7.32 -18.49
CA GLN A 111 0.51 -8.55 -18.43
C GLN A 111 2.01 -8.27 -18.31
N TYR A 112 2.53 -7.30 -19.07
CA TYR A 112 3.92 -6.88 -18.96
C TYR A 112 4.28 -6.35 -17.57
N LEU A 113 3.40 -5.54 -16.96
CA LEU A 113 3.61 -5.07 -15.59
C LEU A 113 3.58 -6.22 -14.58
N ALA A 114 2.65 -7.17 -14.73
CA ALA A 114 2.54 -8.34 -13.87
C ALA A 114 3.76 -9.25 -13.97
N ASP A 115 4.18 -9.59 -15.19
CA ASP A 115 5.36 -10.41 -15.46
C ASP A 115 6.62 -9.74 -14.91
N THR A 116 6.73 -8.41 -15.08
CA THR A 116 7.87 -7.64 -14.56
C THR A 116 7.90 -7.65 -13.04
N ALA A 117 6.76 -7.35 -12.39
CA ALA A 117 6.68 -7.34 -10.94
C ALA A 117 7.06 -8.71 -10.37
N HIS A 118 6.50 -9.78 -10.93
CA HIS A 118 6.77 -11.16 -10.51
C HIS A 118 8.23 -11.58 -10.73
N LYS A 119 8.79 -11.31 -11.92
CA LYS A 119 10.20 -11.62 -12.25
C LYS A 119 11.16 -10.99 -11.24
N HIS A 120 10.81 -9.81 -10.76
CA HIS A 120 11.61 -9.06 -9.81
C HIS A 120 11.13 -9.21 -8.36
N GLY A 121 10.19 -10.11 -8.06
CA GLY A 121 9.66 -10.32 -6.69
C GLY A 121 9.10 -9.06 -6.04
N ILE A 122 8.63 -8.09 -6.84
CA ILE A 122 8.05 -6.83 -6.35
C ILE A 122 6.64 -7.06 -5.83
N ASP A 123 5.92 -8.03 -6.42
CA ASP A 123 4.57 -8.45 -6.03
C ASP A 123 4.47 -8.91 -4.58
N ASP A 124 5.52 -9.54 -4.04
CA ASP A 124 5.60 -9.97 -2.63
C ASP A 124 5.55 -8.79 -1.63
N HIS A 125 5.90 -7.58 -2.09
CA HIS A 125 5.91 -6.36 -1.28
C HIS A 125 4.64 -5.53 -1.42
N ILE A 126 3.62 -6.03 -2.13
CA ILE A 126 2.36 -5.30 -2.34
C ILE A 126 1.33 -5.71 -1.28
N ARG A 127 0.70 -4.72 -0.66
CA ARG A 127 -0.53 -4.88 0.14
C ARG A 127 -1.69 -4.41 -0.72
N PHE A 128 -2.37 -5.37 -1.33
CA PHE A 128 -3.60 -5.13 -2.09
C PHE A 128 -4.77 -4.76 -1.17
N ASN A 129 -5.83 -4.23 -1.77
CA ASN A 129 -7.05 -3.79 -1.08
C ASN A 129 -6.78 -2.81 0.07
N THR A 130 -5.75 -1.98 -0.05
CA THR A 130 -5.28 -1.05 0.98
C THR A 130 -5.34 0.38 0.47
N LEU A 131 -6.36 1.12 0.90
CA LEU A 131 -6.58 2.51 0.50
C LEU A 131 -5.99 3.46 1.55
N VAL A 132 -4.90 4.15 1.20
CA VAL A 132 -4.35 5.21 2.05
C VAL A 132 -5.32 6.40 2.11
N GLN A 133 -5.67 6.82 3.32
CA GLN A 133 -6.61 7.89 3.63
C GLN A 133 -5.89 9.18 4.05
N SER A 134 -4.79 9.07 4.80
CA SER A 134 -3.95 10.21 5.20
C SER A 134 -2.49 9.81 5.31
N ALA A 135 -1.62 10.81 5.22
CA ALA A 135 -0.19 10.70 5.51
C ALA A 135 0.20 11.93 6.33
N ASP A 136 0.76 11.69 7.52
CA ASP A 136 1.05 12.70 8.51
C ASP A 136 2.55 12.66 8.85
N TRP A 137 3.26 13.77 8.66
CA TRP A 137 4.68 13.88 8.99
C TRP A 137 4.88 14.23 10.46
N ASP A 138 5.73 13.46 11.14
CA ASP A 138 6.15 13.72 12.51
C ASP A 138 7.59 14.25 12.53
N TRP A 139 7.73 15.52 12.92
CA TRP A 139 9.03 16.19 13.05
C TRP A 139 9.92 15.63 14.16
N THR A 140 9.35 14.95 15.15
CA THR A 140 10.13 14.40 16.27
C THR A 140 10.82 13.10 15.89
N THR A 141 10.13 12.26 15.10
CA THR A 141 10.65 10.98 14.62
C THR A 141 11.25 11.07 13.22
N HIS A 142 10.99 12.15 12.49
CA HIS A 142 11.33 12.32 11.07
C HIS A 142 10.76 11.19 10.20
N THR A 143 9.51 10.81 10.46
CA THR A 143 8.82 9.74 9.74
C THR A 143 7.43 10.17 9.28
N TRP A 144 6.93 9.49 8.25
CA TRP A 144 5.53 9.57 7.85
C TRP A 144 4.74 8.47 8.56
N THR A 145 3.58 8.81 9.12
CA THR A 145 2.56 7.84 9.57
C THR A 145 1.42 7.84 8.56
N LEU A 146 1.05 6.66 8.05
CA LEU A 146 0.00 6.52 7.03
C LEU A 146 -1.21 5.84 7.64
N ARG A 147 -2.40 6.44 7.47
CA ARG A 147 -3.65 5.74 7.79
C ARG A 147 -4.19 5.11 6.54
N ALA A 148 -4.46 3.82 6.56
CA ALA A 148 -5.02 3.10 5.43
C ALA A 148 -6.21 2.24 5.84
N ASP A 149 -7.18 2.11 4.94
CA ASP A 149 -8.30 1.18 5.05
C ASP A 149 -7.99 -0.10 4.27
N ARG A 150 -7.93 -1.23 4.98
CA ARG A 150 -7.74 -2.55 4.42
C ARG A 150 -9.00 -3.38 4.63
N GLY A 151 -9.87 -3.40 3.63
CA GLY A 151 -11.11 -4.21 3.64
C GLY A 151 -12.08 -3.87 4.78
N GLY A 152 -12.15 -2.60 5.20
CA GLY A 152 -13.00 -2.12 6.30
C GLY A 152 -12.29 -2.05 7.66
N THR A 153 -11.02 -2.42 7.73
CA THR A 153 -10.18 -2.25 8.93
C THR A 153 -9.18 -1.13 8.69
N THR A 154 -9.25 -0.08 9.49
CA THR A 154 -8.25 0.99 9.45
C THR A 154 -7.00 0.55 10.20
N THR A 155 -5.85 0.59 9.53
CA THR A 155 -4.53 0.36 10.13
C THR A 155 -3.69 1.64 10.03
N VAL A 156 -2.79 1.81 11.00
CA VAL A 156 -1.86 2.95 11.13
C VAL A 156 -0.44 2.49 10.84
#